data_AF-A0A1H1ABH1-F1
#
_entry.id   AF-A0A1H1ABH1-F1
#
_cell.length_a   1.000
_cell.length_b   1.000
_cell.length_c   1.000
_cell.angle_alpha   90.00
_cell.angle_beta   90.00
_cell.angle_gamma   90.00
#
_symmetry.space_group_name_H-M   'P 1'
#
loop_
_entity.id
_entity.type
_entity.pdbx_description
1 polymer ?
#
loop_
_entity_poly.entity_id
_entity_poly.type
_entity_poly.pdbx_seq_one_letter_code
_entity_poly.pdbx_strand_id
1 'polypeptide(L)'
;MAEPGTLTAAIANNVRAQRAHRGLTLDELAVRSGVSRGMLVQVEQGRTNPSVSTLARIADALGVTVARLVEVNDTPVVRVVPAAEVVTFSHGQGSARLLVGTDAPAILELWDWRLAPGEHHDGDAHPPGTREMLTVLEGELTLGVYGTTHVVRTGDAVVFSADRPHRYANESPDTHLRFIMVVTEPAAAPDHS
;
A
#
# COMPACT_ATOMS: atom_id res chain seq x y z
N MET A 1 -2.32 25.83 9.68
CA MET A 1 -1.36 25.67 10.78
C MET A 1 -1.89 24.51 11.64
N ALA A 2 -1.18 23.37 11.67
CA ALA A 2 -1.66 22.19 12.40
C ALA A 2 -1.69 22.44 13.91
N GLU A 3 -2.68 21.92 14.62
CA GLU A 3 -2.74 22.07 16.07
C GLU A 3 -1.59 21.30 16.75
N PRO A 4 -1.04 21.79 17.88
CA PRO A 4 0.12 21.17 18.56
C PRO A 4 -0.08 19.70 18.95
N GLY A 5 -1.32 19.29 19.23
CA GLY A 5 -1.69 17.89 19.51
C GLY A 5 -1.59 17.00 18.27
N THR A 6 -1.96 17.52 17.10
CA THR A 6 -1.92 16.82 15.81
C THR A 6 -0.47 16.57 15.37
N LEU A 7 0.43 17.54 15.55
CA LEU A 7 1.85 17.38 15.21
C LEU A 7 2.55 16.33 16.07
N THR A 8 2.29 16.33 17.38
CA THR A 8 2.89 15.37 18.29
C THR A 8 2.43 13.93 17.98
N ALA A 9 1.14 13.77 17.66
CA ALA A 9 0.59 12.49 17.21
C ALA A 9 1.18 12.03 15.86
N ALA A 10 1.35 12.94 14.90
CA ALA A 10 2.00 12.65 13.63
C ALA A 10 3.44 12.14 13.82
N ILE A 11 4.24 12.85 14.63
CA ILE A 11 5.60 12.44 14.97
C ILE A 11 5.62 11.04 15.60
N ALA A 12 4.74 10.80 16.56
CA ALA A 12 4.64 9.51 17.24
C ALA A 12 4.36 8.35 16.27
N ASN A 13 3.41 8.56 15.36
CA ASN A 13 3.02 7.58 14.36
C ASN A 13 4.13 7.35 13.33
N ASN A 14 4.72 8.42 12.80
CA ASN A 14 5.77 8.35 11.79
C ASN A 14 7.02 7.65 12.33
N VAL A 15 7.46 7.99 13.55
CA VAL A 15 8.62 7.32 14.18
C VAL A 15 8.36 5.83 14.37
N ARG A 16 7.18 5.46 14.90
CA ARG A 16 6.81 4.05 15.10
C ARG A 16 6.76 3.28 13.78
N ALA A 17 6.12 3.85 12.76
CA ALA A 17 5.97 3.22 11.45
C ALA A 17 7.34 3.01 10.77
N GLN A 18 8.20 4.03 10.76
CA GLN A 18 9.53 3.95 10.16
C GLN A 18 10.46 2.98 10.91
N ARG A 19 10.33 2.89 12.23
CA ARG A 19 11.06 1.91 13.05
C ARG A 19 10.61 0.47 12.74
N ALA A 20 9.29 0.23 12.72
CA ALA A 20 8.71 -1.08 12.43
C ALA A 20 9.03 -1.56 11.02
N HIS A 21 8.97 -0.67 10.02
CA HIS A 21 9.33 -0.97 8.63
C HIS A 21 10.76 -1.49 8.47
N ARG A 22 11.68 -1.06 9.36
CA ARG A 22 13.08 -1.49 9.38
C ARG A 22 13.36 -2.67 10.31
N GLY A 23 12.32 -3.23 10.95
CA GLY A 23 12.47 -4.30 11.92
C GLY A 23 13.27 -3.92 13.17
N LEU A 24 13.40 -2.62 13.48
CA LEU A 24 14.20 -2.16 14.61
C LEU A 24 13.41 -2.23 15.92
N THR A 25 14.06 -2.74 16.96
CA THR A 25 13.63 -2.55 18.34
C THR A 25 13.87 -1.11 18.80
N LEU A 26 13.21 -0.70 19.88
CA LEU A 26 13.47 0.61 20.50
C LEU A 26 14.92 0.72 21.00
N ASP A 27 15.51 -0.39 21.43
CA ASP A 27 16.89 -0.43 21.91
C ASP A 27 17.88 -0.22 20.76
N GLU A 28 17.65 -0.86 19.61
CA GLU A 28 18.48 -0.62 18.42
C GLU A 28 18.35 0.81 17.90
N LEU A 29 17.13 1.37 17.89
CA LEU A 29 16.95 2.77 17.49
C LEU A 29 17.62 3.73 18.50
N ALA A 30 17.58 3.42 19.79
CA ALA A 30 18.25 4.20 20.83
C ALA A 30 19.77 4.23 20.59
N VAL A 31 20.37 3.08 20.30
CA VAL A 31 21.80 2.97 19.99
C VAL A 31 22.15 3.76 18.73
N ARG A 32 21.37 3.62 17.65
CA ARG A 32 21.66 4.29 16.37
C ARG A 32 21.48 5.80 16.41
N SER A 33 20.41 6.28 17.05
CA SER A 33 20.14 7.73 17.16
C SER A 33 20.93 8.39 18.28
N GLY A 34 21.41 7.59 19.24
CA GLY A 34 21.92 8.03 20.54
C GLY A 34 20.88 8.73 21.41
N VAL A 35 19.58 8.66 21.06
CA VAL A 35 18.48 9.17 21.86
C VAL A 35 18.13 8.10 22.90
N SER A 36 17.85 8.51 24.14
CA SER A 36 17.56 7.53 25.19
C SER A 36 16.31 6.72 24.84
N ARG A 37 16.31 5.43 25.19
CA ARG A 37 15.16 4.54 25.02
C ARG A 37 13.89 5.14 25.64
N GLY A 38 14.01 5.73 26.82
CA GLY A 38 12.90 6.41 27.50
C GLY A 38 12.31 7.55 26.68
N MET A 39 13.16 8.38 26.07
CA MET A 39 12.71 9.45 25.18
C MET A 39 12.03 8.90 23.94
N LEU A 40 12.57 7.86 23.30
CA LEU A 40 11.94 7.21 22.14
C LEU A 40 10.56 6.62 22.49
N VAL A 41 10.41 6.02 23.67
CA VAL A 41 9.09 5.56 24.16
C VAL A 41 8.12 6.72 24.30
N GLN A 42 8.53 7.84 24.91
CA GLN A 42 7.66 9.01 25.05
C GLN A 42 7.29 9.62 23.70
N VAL A 43 8.24 9.65 22.75
CA VAL A 43 8.01 10.11 21.37
C VAL A 43 6.99 9.23 20.67
N GLU A 44 7.17 7.91 20.64
CA GLU A 44 6.21 7.00 20.00
C GLU A 44 4.84 7.00 20.68
N GLN A 45 4.76 7.32 21.98
CA GLN A 45 3.49 7.45 22.70
C GLN A 45 2.81 8.82 22.48
N GLY A 46 3.44 9.75 21.76
CA GLY A 46 2.92 11.11 21.57
C GLY A 46 2.85 11.92 22.88
N ARG A 47 3.66 11.56 23.88
CA ARG A 47 3.66 12.17 25.22
C ARG A 47 4.67 13.31 25.38
N THR A 48 5.49 13.55 24.36
CA THR A 48 6.49 14.61 24.38
C THR A 48 6.59 15.25 23.00
N ASN A 49 6.86 16.56 22.97
CA ASN A 49 7.19 17.28 21.75
C ASN A 49 8.73 17.36 21.62
N PRO A 50 9.36 16.46 20.84
CA PRO A 50 10.81 16.40 20.74
C PRO A 50 11.40 17.67 20.11
N SER A 51 12.62 18.03 20.51
CA SER A 51 13.37 19.11 19.86
C SER A 51 13.69 18.74 18.41
N VAL A 52 13.93 19.75 17.57
CA VAL A 52 14.41 19.56 16.18
C VAL A 52 15.71 18.74 16.15
N SER A 53 16.62 18.97 17.10
CA SER A 53 17.84 18.17 17.22
C SER A 53 17.59 16.70 17.53
N THR A 54 16.57 16.39 18.35
CA THR A 54 16.16 15.02 18.64
C THR A 54 15.54 14.38 17.41
N LEU A 55 14.64 15.09 16.72
CA LEU A 55 14.03 14.62 15.48
C LEU A 55 15.08 14.36 14.39
N ALA A 56 16.07 15.24 14.23
CA ALA A 56 17.15 15.06 13.26
C ALA A 56 17.94 13.76 13.50
N ARG A 57 18.27 13.47 14.77
CA ARG A 57 18.97 12.23 15.14
C ARG A 57 18.13 10.98 14.93
N ILE A 58 16.83 11.05 15.22
CA ILE A 58 15.90 9.94 14.97
C ILE A 58 15.75 9.72 13.46
N ALA A 59 15.60 10.80 12.69
CA ALA A 59 15.47 10.77 11.24
C ALA A 59 16.71 10.16 10.59
N ASP A 60 17.90 10.59 10.99
CA ASP A 60 19.19 10.06 10.53
C ASP A 60 19.33 8.56 10.83
N ALA A 61 19.05 8.14 12.08
CA ALA A 61 19.08 6.74 12.48
C ALA A 61 18.06 5.85 11.72
N LEU A 62 16.97 6.46 11.26
CA LEU A 62 15.96 5.83 10.43
C LEU A 62 16.23 6.02 8.93
N GLY A 63 17.24 6.78 8.50
CA GLY A 63 17.48 7.08 7.09
C GLY A 63 16.27 7.74 6.41
N VAL A 64 15.61 8.69 7.08
CA VAL A 64 14.52 9.52 6.53
C VAL A 64 14.79 10.99 6.80
N THR A 65 14.03 11.89 6.18
CA THR A 65 14.11 13.32 6.45
C THR A 65 13.32 13.71 7.70
N VAL A 66 13.67 14.84 8.34
CA VAL A 66 12.85 15.39 9.44
C VAL A 66 11.44 15.72 8.95
N ALA A 67 11.30 16.21 7.71
CA ALA A 67 10.01 16.47 7.08
C ALA A 67 9.10 15.23 7.12
N ARG A 68 9.65 14.05 6.83
CA ARG A 68 8.90 12.78 6.90
C ARG A 68 8.44 12.41 8.32
N LEU A 69 9.16 12.83 9.36
CA LEU A 69 8.75 12.58 10.74
C LEU A 69 7.63 13.54 11.19
N VAL A 70 7.64 14.78 10.73
CA VAL A 70 6.64 15.80 11.10
C VAL A 70 5.44 15.85 10.15
N GLU A 71 5.44 15.01 9.12
CA GLU A 71 4.39 14.93 8.12
C GLU A 71 3.07 14.55 8.80
N VAL A 72 2.15 15.50 8.83
CA VAL A 72 0.80 15.31 9.33
C VAL A 72 -0.01 14.64 8.21
N ASN A 73 0.20 13.33 8.04
CA ASN A 73 -0.68 12.54 7.21
C ASN A 73 -1.91 12.18 8.05
N ASP A 74 -3.06 12.69 7.65
CA ASP A 74 -4.38 12.44 8.23
C ASP A 74 -4.85 10.98 8.06
N THR A 75 -3.94 10.02 7.81
CA THR A 75 -4.33 8.64 7.58
C THR A 75 -4.73 7.99 8.90
N PRO A 76 -6.01 7.61 9.08
CA PRO A 76 -6.45 6.93 10.29
C PRO A 76 -5.76 5.56 10.38
N VAL A 77 -5.35 5.16 11.59
CA VAL A 77 -4.74 3.84 11.89
C VAL A 77 -5.64 2.66 11.45
N VAL A 78 -6.93 2.91 11.23
CA VAL A 78 -7.89 2.00 10.58
C VAL A 78 -8.88 2.83 9.76
N ARG A 79 -8.95 2.61 8.44
CA ARG A 79 -9.97 3.19 7.57
C ARG A 79 -10.97 2.10 7.16
N VAL A 80 -12.24 2.30 7.47
CA VAL A 80 -13.34 1.44 7.00
C VAL A 80 -14.06 2.20 5.89
N VAL A 81 -14.15 1.62 4.69
CA VAL A 81 -14.91 2.17 3.57
C VAL A 81 -16.24 1.42 3.49
N PRO A 82 -17.38 2.08 3.77
CA PRO A 82 -18.70 1.47 3.62
C PRO A 82 -18.96 1.02 2.18
N ALA A 83 -19.68 -0.08 1.99
CA ALA A 83 -19.98 -0.61 0.66
C ALA A 83 -20.68 0.41 -0.28
N ALA A 84 -21.44 1.35 0.27
CA ALA A 84 -22.12 2.41 -0.46
C ALA A 84 -21.17 3.52 -0.97
N GLU A 85 -19.97 3.63 -0.41
CA GLU A 85 -18.94 4.61 -0.78
C GLU A 85 -17.88 4.02 -1.72
N VAL A 86 -17.95 2.72 -2.00
CA VAL A 86 -17.02 2.02 -2.90
C VAL A 86 -17.18 2.58 -4.31
N VAL A 87 -16.07 3.11 -4.85
CA VAL A 87 -16.01 3.58 -6.22
C VAL A 87 -16.08 2.38 -7.15
N THR A 88 -17.04 2.42 -8.08
CA THR A 88 -17.29 1.35 -9.05
C THR A 88 -17.10 1.89 -10.45
N PHE A 89 -16.22 1.24 -11.21
CA PHE A 89 -15.96 1.49 -12.61
C PHE A 89 -16.68 0.43 -13.44
N SER A 90 -17.51 0.85 -14.39
CA SER A 90 -18.17 -0.07 -15.32
C SER A 90 -17.17 -0.58 -16.35
N HIS A 91 -17.19 -1.88 -16.62
CA HIS A 91 -16.33 -2.51 -17.63
C HIS A 91 -17.19 -3.45 -18.49
N GLY A 92 -17.78 -2.94 -19.57
CA GLY A 92 -18.76 -3.70 -20.35
C GLY A 92 -19.98 -4.09 -19.49
N GLN A 93 -20.23 -5.39 -19.37
CA GLN A 93 -21.19 -6.02 -18.46
C GLN A 93 -20.58 -6.40 -17.09
N GLY A 94 -19.25 -6.32 -16.97
CA GLY A 94 -18.49 -6.45 -15.74
C GLY A 94 -18.29 -5.13 -14.98
N SER A 95 -17.43 -5.19 -13.95
CA SER A 95 -17.10 -4.03 -13.13
C SER A 95 -15.75 -4.20 -12.42
N ALA A 96 -15.09 -3.08 -12.14
CA ALA A 96 -13.97 -2.99 -11.22
C ALA A 96 -14.36 -2.10 -10.04
N ARG A 97 -14.20 -2.59 -8.81
CA ARG A 97 -14.58 -1.84 -7.60
C ARG A 97 -13.36 -1.60 -6.73
N LEU A 98 -13.00 -0.34 -6.49
CA LEU A 98 -11.92 0.02 -5.56
C LEU A 98 -12.47 0.01 -4.13
N LEU A 99 -12.21 -1.07 -3.40
CA LEU A 99 -12.75 -1.29 -2.06
C LEU A 99 -12.08 -0.39 -1.02
N VAL A 100 -10.75 -0.27 -1.07
CA VAL A 100 -9.96 0.62 -0.22
C VAL A 100 -8.61 0.87 -0.89
N GLY A 101 -8.04 2.06 -0.67
CA GLY A 101 -6.73 2.46 -1.17
C GLY A 101 -5.99 3.33 -0.16
N THR A 102 -4.66 3.39 -0.28
CA THR A 102 -3.80 4.36 0.42
C THR A 102 -3.23 5.38 -0.56
N ASP A 103 -2.89 6.55 -0.04
CA ASP A 103 -2.24 7.61 -0.81
C ASP A 103 -0.71 7.45 -0.82
N ALA A 104 -0.06 8.29 -1.64
CA ALA A 104 1.39 8.46 -1.64
C ALA A 104 1.98 8.62 -0.22
N PRO A 105 3.23 8.19 0.02
CA PRO A 105 4.23 7.82 -0.98
C PRO A 105 4.16 6.36 -1.45
N ALA A 106 3.33 5.48 -0.87
CA ALA A 106 3.21 4.09 -1.32
C ALA A 106 1.73 3.73 -1.50
N ILE A 107 1.39 3.25 -2.68
CA ILE A 107 0.01 2.89 -3.03
C ILE A 107 -0.23 1.43 -2.66
N LEU A 108 -1.29 1.18 -1.91
CA LEU A 108 -1.83 -0.13 -1.61
C LEU A 108 -3.34 -0.07 -1.85
N GLU A 109 -3.81 -0.83 -2.83
CA GLU A 109 -5.22 -0.85 -3.21
C GLU A 109 -5.80 -2.26 -3.16
N LEU A 110 -7.06 -2.37 -2.78
CA LEU A 110 -7.84 -3.60 -2.82
C LEU A 110 -9.01 -3.44 -3.77
N TRP A 111 -9.12 -4.36 -4.72
CA TRP A 111 -10.09 -4.34 -5.81
C TRP A 111 -10.98 -5.58 -5.80
N ASP A 112 -12.26 -5.42 -6.16
CA ASP A 112 -13.22 -6.49 -6.49
C ASP A 112 -13.59 -6.39 -7.97
N TRP A 113 -13.08 -7.34 -8.75
CA TRP A 113 -13.27 -7.42 -10.19
C TRP A 113 -14.34 -8.44 -10.54
N ARG A 114 -15.17 -8.08 -11.52
CA ARG A 114 -16.12 -8.98 -12.19
C ARG A 114 -15.98 -8.83 -13.69
N LEU A 115 -15.85 -9.94 -14.39
CA LEU A 115 -15.86 -10.01 -15.85
C LEU A 115 -16.99 -10.94 -16.30
N ALA A 116 -17.80 -10.48 -17.25
CA ALA A 116 -18.80 -11.32 -17.90
C ALA A 116 -18.13 -12.36 -18.82
N PRO A 117 -18.86 -13.41 -19.25
CA PRO A 117 -18.35 -14.37 -20.22
C PRO A 117 -17.76 -13.70 -21.46
N GLY A 118 -16.55 -14.08 -21.85
CA GLY A 118 -15.81 -13.52 -23.00
C GLY A 118 -15.19 -12.12 -22.78
N GLU A 119 -15.39 -11.50 -21.62
CA GLU A 119 -14.79 -10.19 -21.33
C GLU A 119 -13.32 -10.31 -20.93
N HIS A 120 -12.58 -9.24 -21.21
CA HIS A 120 -11.21 -9.08 -20.77
C HIS A 120 -10.92 -7.63 -20.42
N HIS A 121 -9.90 -7.43 -19.60
CA HIS A 121 -9.32 -6.14 -19.30
C HIS A 121 -7.82 -6.21 -19.60
N ASP A 122 -7.34 -5.29 -20.44
CA ASP A 122 -5.92 -5.12 -20.75
C ASP A 122 -5.38 -3.99 -19.87
N GLY A 123 -4.45 -4.33 -18.98
CA GLY A 123 -3.75 -3.39 -18.12
C GLY A 123 -2.47 -2.89 -18.80
N ASP A 124 -2.28 -1.57 -18.78
CA ASP A 124 -1.01 -0.96 -19.16
C ASP A 124 0.09 -1.31 -18.15
N ALA A 125 1.36 -1.08 -18.53
CA ALA A 125 2.47 -1.23 -17.61
C ALA A 125 2.36 -0.19 -16.48
N HIS A 126 2.29 -0.67 -15.24
CA HIS A 126 2.37 0.18 -14.05
C HIS A 126 3.81 0.69 -13.81
N PRO A 127 4.01 1.65 -12.89
CA PRO A 127 5.34 2.08 -12.48
C PRO A 127 6.27 0.90 -12.09
N PRO A 128 7.60 1.05 -12.27
CA PRO A 128 8.56 0.01 -11.90
C PRO A 128 8.42 -0.45 -10.44
N GLY A 129 8.45 -1.77 -10.26
CA GLY A 129 8.31 -2.39 -8.94
C GLY A 129 6.86 -2.58 -8.47
N THR A 130 5.86 -2.15 -9.26
CA THR A 130 4.46 -2.48 -8.97
C THR A 130 4.24 -3.98 -9.03
N ARG A 131 3.57 -4.49 -7.99
CA ARG A 131 3.18 -5.89 -7.89
C ARG A 131 1.69 -5.99 -7.72
N GLU A 132 1.17 -7.07 -8.26
CA GLU A 132 -0.20 -7.45 -8.04
C GLU A 132 -0.30 -8.85 -7.49
N MET A 133 -1.26 -9.03 -6.62
CA MET A 133 -1.63 -10.31 -6.05
C MET A 133 -3.14 -10.46 -6.12
N LEU A 134 -3.63 -11.59 -6.63
CA LEU A 134 -5.05 -11.83 -6.71
C LEU A 134 -5.42 -13.27 -6.36
N THR A 135 -6.69 -13.47 -6.02
CA THR A 135 -7.32 -14.78 -5.88
C THR A 135 -8.67 -14.80 -6.56
N VAL A 136 -9.01 -15.92 -7.21
CA VAL A 136 -10.29 -16.10 -7.89
C VAL A 136 -11.32 -16.62 -6.91
N LEU A 137 -12.45 -15.92 -6.82
CA LEU A 137 -13.56 -16.29 -5.94
C LEU A 137 -14.62 -17.12 -6.68
N GLU A 138 -14.84 -16.82 -7.97
CA GLU A 138 -15.83 -17.48 -8.82
C GLU A 138 -15.29 -17.52 -10.26
N GLY A 139 -15.47 -18.64 -10.96
CA GLY A 139 -15.01 -18.82 -12.35
C GLY A 139 -13.52 -19.19 -12.48
N GLU A 140 -12.96 -18.93 -13.65
CA GLU A 140 -11.56 -19.21 -14.00
C GLU A 140 -10.95 -17.98 -14.69
N LEU A 141 -9.83 -17.47 -14.17
CA LEU A 141 -9.11 -16.36 -14.76
C LEU A 141 -8.02 -16.88 -15.70
N THR A 142 -8.02 -16.33 -16.92
CA THR A 142 -6.90 -16.44 -17.85
C THR A 142 -6.05 -15.17 -17.75
N LEU A 143 -4.89 -15.27 -17.10
CA LEU A 143 -3.93 -14.18 -16.92
C LEU A 143 -2.86 -14.23 -18.03
N GLY A 144 -2.81 -13.19 -18.85
CA GLY A 144 -1.72 -12.96 -19.80
C GLY A 144 -0.67 -12.04 -19.20
N VAL A 145 0.55 -12.52 -18.99
CA VAL A 145 1.69 -11.70 -18.51
C VAL A 145 2.99 -12.28 -19.03
N TYR A 146 4.00 -11.44 -19.31
CA TYR A 146 5.28 -11.87 -19.88
C TYR A 146 5.18 -12.62 -21.22
N GLY A 147 4.12 -12.38 -21.99
CA GLY A 147 3.84 -13.08 -23.24
C GLY A 147 3.38 -14.54 -23.05
N THR A 148 3.10 -14.94 -21.81
CA THR A 148 2.59 -16.27 -21.46
C THR A 148 1.21 -16.19 -20.83
N THR A 149 0.44 -17.25 -21.00
CA THR A 149 -0.90 -17.38 -20.42
C THR A 149 -0.87 -18.32 -19.23
N HIS A 150 -1.50 -17.90 -18.14
CA HIS A 150 -1.62 -18.63 -16.89
C HIS A 150 -3.10 -18.77 -16.51
N VAL A 151 -3.50 -19.97 -16.13
CA VAL A 151 -4.86 -20.23 -15.65
C VAL A 151 -4.87 -20.22 -14.13
N VAL A 152 -5.73 -19.39 -13.54
CA VAL A 152 -5.94 -19.28 -12.09
C VAL A 152 -7.37 -19.68 -11.80
N ARG A 153 -7.57 -20.78 -11.08
CA ARG A 153 -8.91 -21.31 -10.80
C ARG A 153 -9.48 -20.73 -9.52
N THR A 154 -10.78 -20.94 -9.31
CA THR A 154 -11.42 -20.62 -8.04
C THR A 154 -10.64 -21.21 -6.85
N GLY A 155 -10.29 -20.36 -5.89
CA GLY A 155 -9.48 -20.70 -4.72
C GLY A 155 -7.96 -20.60 -4.93
N ASP A 156 -7.49 -20.57 -6.18
CA ASP A 156 -6.08 -20.33 -6.47
C ASP A 156 -5.73 -18.84 -6.28
N ALA A 157 -4.43 -18.57 -6.12
CA ALA A 157 -3.89 -17.23 -6.03
C ALA A 157 -2.62 -17.10 -6.88
N VAL A 158 -2.35 -15.88 -7.36
CA VAL A 158 -1.17 -15.55 -8.16
C VAL A 158 -0.58 -14.22 -7.69
N VAL A 159 0.73 -14.08 -7.86
CA VAL A 159 1.45 -12.81 -7.72
C VAL A 159 2.36 -12.62 -8.92
N PHE A 160 2.42 -11.41 -9.46
CA PHE A 160 3.28 -11.08 -10.61
C PHE A 160 3.74 -9.62 -10.52
N SER A 161 4.79 -9.26 -11.28
CA SER A 161 5.16 -7.85 -11.45
C SER A 161 4.27 -7.25 -12.55
N ALA A 162 3.54 -6.19 -12.20
CA ALA A 162 2.62 -5.50 -13.09
C ALA A 162 3.28 -4.26 -13.74
N ASP A 163 4.60 -4.14 -13.62
CA ASP A 163 5.44 -3.15 -14.33
C ASP A 163 5.60 -3.44 -15.83
N ARG A 164 4.73 -4.30 -16.37
CA ARG A 164 4.65 -4.69 -17.79
C ARG A 164 3.18 -4.85 -18.18
N PRO A 165 2.85 -4.73 -19.48
CA PRO A 165 1.49 -4.95 -19.95
C PRO A 165 1.01 -6.36 -19.59
N HIS A 166 -0.23 -6.46 -19.16
CA HIS A 166 -0.84 -7.70 -18.70
C HIS A 166 -2.34 -7.69 -18.99
N ARG A 167 -2.96 -8.87 -19.00
CA ARG A 167 -4.36 -9.05 -19.40
C ARG A 167 -5.07 -10.00 -18.45
N TYR A 168 -6.27 -9.64 -18.03
CA TYR A 168 -7.20 -10.50 -17.31
C TYR A 168 -8.33 -10.85 -18.25
N ALA A 169 -8.53 -12.13 -18.54
CA ALA A 169 -9.59 -12.59 -19.42
C ALA A 169 -10.47 -13.64 -18.76
N ASN A 170 -11.77 -13.51 -18.97
CA ASN A 170 -12.74 -14.57 -18.74
C ASN A 170 -13.03 -15.27 -20.08
N GLU A 171 -12.31 -16.36 -20.35
CA GLU A 171 -12.48 -17.14 -21.58
C GLU A 171 -13.69 -18.09 -21.50
N SER A 172 -14.43 -18.11 -20.37
CA SER A 172 -15.65 -18.90 -20.25
C SER A 172 -16.75 -18.36 -21.17
N PRO A 173 -17.54 -19.23 -21.83
CA PRO A 173 -18.67 -18.82 -22.66
C PRO A 173 -19.95 -18.49 -21.87
N ASP A 174 -20.05 -18.92 -20.60
CA ASP A 174 -21.30 -18.89 -19.84
C ASP A 174 -21.16 -18.54 -18.36
N THR A 175 -19.94 -18.58 -17.82
CA THR A 175 -19.69 -18.39 -16.39
C THR A 175 -19.07 -17.02 -16.13
N HIS A 176 -19.59 -16.29 -15.14
CA HIS A 176 -18.97 -15.06 -14.68
C HIS A 176 -17.66 -15.35 -13.93
N LEU A 177 -16.68 -14.47 -14.12
CA LEU A 177 -15.43 -14.48 -13.37
C LEU A 177 -15.48 -13.38 -12.31
N ARG A 178 -15.10 -13.72 -11.08
CA ARG A 178 -14.89 -12.77 -9.99
C ARG A 178 -13.58 -13.04 -9.28
N PHE A 179 -12.78 -12.00 -9.08
CA PHE A 179 -11.53 -12.09 -8.33
C PHE A 179 -11.30 -10.86 -7.45
N ILE A 180 -10.56 -11.05 -6.36
CA ILE A 180 -10.07 -9.96 -5.50
C ILE A 180 -8.61 -9.75 -5.81
N MET A 181 -8.20 -8.50 -5.93
CA MET A 181 -6.85 -8.11 -6.31
C MET A 181 -6.30 -7.06 -5.36
N VAL A 182 -5.04 -7.19 -5.01
CA VAL A 182 -4.25 -6.20 -4.29
C VAL A 182 -3.19 -5.66 -5.24
N VAL A 183 -3.15 -4.34 -5.39
CA VAL A 183 -2.09 -3.64 -6.13
C VAL A 183 -1.17 -2.96 -5.11
N THR A 184 0.14 -3.14 -5.26
CA THR A 184 1.14 -2.44 -4.45
C THR A 184 2.10 -1.70 -5.36
N GLU A 185 2.13 -0.37 -5.25
CA GLU A 185 3.15 0.44 -5.89
C GLU A 185 4.13 0.92 -4.81
N PRO A 186 5.41 0.52 -4.90
CA PRO A 186 6.41 0.94 -3.93
C PRO A 186 6.61 2.45 -4.01
N ALA A 187 7.06 3.04 -2.91
CA ALA A 187 7.46 4.43 -2.94
C ALA A 187 8.56 4.64 -3.97
N ALA A 188 8.38 5.67 -4.82
CA ALA A 188 9.41 6.08 -5.75
C ALA A 188 10.74 6.22 -4.99
N ALA A 189 11.76 5.52 -5.47
CA ALA A 189 13.09 5.69 -4.93
C ALA A 189 13.47 7.17 -5.08
N PRO A 190 14.05 7.83 -4.06
CA PRO A 190 14.54 9.19 -4.23
C PRO A 190 15.54 9.22 -5.38
N ASP A 191 15.35 10.13 -6.32
CA ASP A 191 16.31 10.38 -7.38
C ASP A 191 17.65 10.74 -6.73
N HIS A 192 18.62 9.84 -6.82
CA HIS A 192 20.00 10.13 -6.49
C HIS A 192 20.66 10.71 -7.75
N SER A 193 20.41 12.00 -8.01
CA SER A 193 21.24 12.82 -8.92
C SER A 193 22.25 13.65 -8.13
#